data_AF-A0AAU5QSX6-F1
#
_entry.id   AF-A0AAU5QSX6-F1
#
_cell.length_a   1.000
_cell.length_b   1.000
_cell.length_c   1.000
_cell.angle_alpha   90.00
_cell.angle_beta   90.00
_cell.angle_gamma   90.00
#
_symmetry.space_group_name_H-M   'P 1'
#
loop_
_entity.id
_entity.type
_entity.pdbx_description
1 polymer ?
#
loop_
_entity_poly.entity_id
_entity_poly.type
_entity_poly.pdbx_seq_one_letter_code
_entity_poly.pdbx_strand_id
1 'polypeptide(L)'
;MKFSLTLRTPYLAAAGGLVAVLALTACTQSPAGHDDRLTKAAGIARVSLIVPKDLWTETKPVGSGKNAFKAKMAELADGPRAGRGLVRVTMSGAGMVSYLKELDSNAHPSKLNGTRDNTAASRRVYDALAPAVDRIKAATNADDPEPEVVIDDTIPDKN
;
A
#
# COMPACT_ATOMS: atom_id res chain seq x y z
N MET A 1 -45.24 -25.96 66.45
CA MET A 1 -45.83 -26.27 65.12
C MET A 1 -46.35 -25.00 64.47
N LYS A 2 -45.70 -24.55 63.40
CA LYS A 2 -46.28 -23.88 62.21
C LYS A 2 -45.12 -23.61 61.24
N PHE A 3 -44.97 -24.49 60.26
CA PHE A 3 -44.21 -24.24 59.03
C PHE A 3 -45.18 -23.68 57.99
N SER A 4 -44.75 -22.68 57.22
CA SER A 4 -44.97 -22.66 55.77
C SER A 4 -44.18 -21.54 55.08
N LEU A 5 -43.63 -21.93 53.93
CA LEU A 5 -42.73 -21.23 53.01
C LEU A 5 -43.25 -19.91 52.46
N THR A 6 -42.32 -19.01 52.13
CA THR A 6 -42.42 -18.23 50.89
C THR A 6 -41.06 -18.03 50.22
N LEU A 7 -41.11 -18.14 48.90
CA LEU A 7 -40.06 -18.35 47.91
C LEU A 7 -39.28 -17.07 47.51
N ARG A 8 -38.18 -17.31 46.78
CA ARG A 8 -37.56 -16.52 45.70
C ARG A 8 -36.45 -15.52 46.05
N THR A 9 -35.24 -16.02 45.85
CA THR A 9 -34.07 -15.28 45.37
C THR A 9 -34.39 -14.47 44.10
N PRO A 10 -33.80 -13.28 43.95
CA PRO A 10 -33.19 -12.96 42.67
C PRO A 10 -31.76 -12.43 42.83
N TYR A 11 -30.85 -13.16 42.18
CA TYR A 11 -29.61 -12.72 41.54
C TYR A 11 -29.33 -11.21 41.59
N LEU A 12 -28.45 -10.79 42.50
CA LEU A 12 -27.80 -9.48 42.43
C LEU A 12 -26.70 -9.52 41.36
N ALA A 13 -27.11 -9.12 40.16
CA ALA A 13 -26.41 -8.21 39.25
C ALA A 13 -24.87 -8.32 39.20
N ALA A 14 -24.39 -9.15 38.27
CA ALA A 14 -23.08 -8.96 37.65
C ALA A 14 -23.10 -7.66 36.82
N ALA A 15 -22.65 -6.55 37.39
CA ALA A 15 -22.43 -5.29 36.71
C ALA A 15 -20.95 -4.91 36.85
N GLY A 16 -20.09 -5.54 36.06
CA GLY A 16 -18.65 -5.33 36.13
C GLY A 16 -17.93 -6.03 35.00
N GLY A 17 -18.21 -5.66 33.75
CA GLY A 17 -17.55 -6.30 32.62
C GLY A 17 -18.06 -5.87 31.27
N LEU A 18 -18.03 -4.57 30.95
CA LEU A 18 -18.36 -4.14 29.57
C LEU A 18 -17.79 -2.76 29.17
N VAL A 19 -16.52 -2.47 29.52
CA VAL A 19 -15.85 -1.23 29.04
C VAL A 19 -14.53 -1.50 28.30
N ALA A 20 -13.92 -2.67 28.43
CA ALA A 20 -12.58 -2.91 27.88
C ALA A 20 -12.53 -3.45 26.42
N VAL A 21 -13.64 -3.80 25.79
CA VAL A 21 -13.64 -4.47 24.46
C VAL A 21 -13.82 -3.50 23.28
N LEU A 22 -14.16 -2.23 23.51
CA LEU A 22 -14.44 -1.25 22.44
C LEU A 22 -13.21 -0.46 21.94
N ALA A 23 -12.00 -0.73 22.47
CA ALA A 23 -10.79 0.03 22.10
C ALA A 23 -9.98 -0.55 20.92
N LEU A 24 -10.36 -1.69 20.33
CA LEU A 24 -9.51 -2.42 19.36
C LEU A 24 -9.89 -2.29 17.88
N THR A 25 -10.89 -1.49 17.50
CA THR A 25 -11.34 -1.39 16.08
C THR A 25 -10.88 -0.13 15.35
N ALA A 26 -9.85 0.56 15.84
CA ALA A 26 -9.33 1.79 15.23
C ALA A 26 -7.92 1.68 14.61
N CYS A 27 -7.35 0.48 14.48
CA CYS A 27 -6.06 0.31 13.83
C CYS A 27 -6.23 0.28 12.31
N THR A 28 -6.19 1.46 11.68
CA THR A 28 -5.76 1.55 10.28
C THR A 28 -4.27 1.39 10.25
N GLN A 29 -3.84 0.13 10.36
CA GLN A 29 -2.43 -0.20 10.48
C GLN A 29 -1.87 -0.49 9.10
N SER A 30 -0.88 0.31 8.70
CA SER A 30 -0.06 0.03 7.52
C SER A 30 0.42 -1.43 7.55
N PRO A 31 0.62 -2.08 6.39
CA PRO A 31 1.07 -3.47 6.33
C PRO A 31 2.38 -3.68 7.11
N ALA A 32 2.56 -4.88 7.66
CA ALA A 32 3.75 -5.24 8.42
C ALA A 32 5.04 -4.95 7.61
N GLY A 33 6.00 -4.26 8.23
CA GLY A 33 7.28 -3.87 7.59
C GLY A 33 7.18 -2.64 6.67
N HIS A 34 6.09 -1.87 6.69
CA HIS A 34 5.97 -0.64 5.90
C HIS A 34 7.12 0.35 6.18
N ASP A 35 7.41 0.64 7.46
CA ASP A 35 8.45 1.60 7.83
C ASP A 35 9.87 1.17 7.40
N ASP A 36 10.17 -0.13 7.46
CA ASP A 36 11.43 -0.69 6.97
C ASP A 36 11.56 -0.49 5.46
N ARG A 37 10.46 -0.67 4.71
CA ARG A 37 10.43 -0.42 3.26
C ARG A 37 10.60 1.05 2.93
N LEU A 38 10.04 1.97 3.72
CA LEU A 38 10.28 3.40 3.55
C LEU A 38 11.75 3.75 3.77
N THR A 39 12.35 3.22 4.84
CA THR A 39 13.78 3.41 5.14
C THR A 39 14.65 2.89 4.00
N LYS A 40 14.34 1.69 3.53
CA LYS A 40 15.07 1.07 2.43
C LYS A 40 14.91 1.84 1.13
N ALA A 41 13.69 2.25 0.79
CA ALA A 41 13.38 3.05 -0.39
C ALA A 41 14.14 4.38 -0.38
N ALA A 42 14.27 5.04 0.78
CA ALA A 42 15.03 6.29 0.91
C ALA A 42 16.51 6.14 0.53
N GLY A 43 17.08 4.94 0.70
CA GLY A 43 18.46 4.63 0.33
C GLY A 43 18.68 4.28 -1.15
N ILE A 44 17.62 4.17 -1.95
CA ILE A 44 17.73 3.80 -3.37
C ILE A 44 18.03 5.05 -4.21
N ALA A 45 19.06 4.98 -5.05
CA ALA A 45 19.39 6.07 -5.97
C ALA A 45 18.26 6.30 -6.99
N ARG A 46 17.85 5.24 -7.68
CA ARG A 46 16.77 5.22 -8.68
C ARG A 46 16.09 3.86 -8.73
N VAL A 47 14.82 3.86 -9.15
CA VAL A 47 14.02 2.65 -9.39
C VAL A 47 13.08 2.89 -10.57
N SER A 48 12.89 1.84 -11.36
CA SER A 48 11.98 1.84 -12.50
C SER A 48 10.81 0.91 -12.22
N LEU A 49 9.59 1.43 -12.41
CA LEU A 49 8.35 0.66 -12.38
C LEU A 49 7.81 0.56 -13.82
N ILE A 50 7.64 -0.65 -14.32
CA ILE A 50 6.89 -0.92 -15.54
C ILE A 50 5.47 -1.29 -15.13
N VAL A 51 4.47 -0.57 -15.63
CA VAL A 51 3.07 -0.71 -15.21
C VAL A 51 2.13 -0.25 -16.34
N PRO A 52 0.88 -0.73 -16.43
CA PRO A 52 -0.10 -0.18 -17.36
C PRO A 52 -0.30 1.32 -17.14
N LYS A 53 -0.42 2.08 -18.24
CA LYS A 53 -0.56 3.55 -18.21
C LYS A 53 -1.74 4.02 -17.36
N ASP A 54 -2.86 3.31 -17.43
CA ASP A 54 -4.08 3.66 -16.70
C ASP A 54 -3.91 3.40 -15.20
N LEU A 55 -3.31 2.24 -14.84
CA LEU A 55 -3.02 1.90 -13.45
C LEU A 55 -2.04 2.90 -12.80
N TRP A 56 -1.03 3.35 -13.55
CA TRP A 56 -0.18 4.45 -13.10
C TRP A 56 -0.97 5.75 -12.90
N THR A 57 -1.80 6.11 -13.88
CA THR A 57 -2.56 7.38 -13.86
C THR A 57 -3.52 7.44 -12.68
N GLU A 58 -4.12 6.30 -12.33
CA GLU A 58 -5.05 6.15 -11.20
C GLU A 58 -4.35 6.18 -9.83
N THR A 59 -3.12 5.65 -9.73
CA THR A 59 -2.44 5.46 -8.44
C THR A 59 -1.34 6.49 -8.15
N LYS A 60 -0.88 7.26 -9.15
CA LYS A 60 0.20 8.23 -8.97
C LYS A 60 -0.13 9.28 -7.88
N PRO A 61 0.86 9.74 -7.11
CA PRO A 61 0.63 10.79 -6.13
C PRO A 61 0.16 12.09 -6.78
N VAL A 62 -0.92 12.66 -6.24
CA VAL A 62 -1.44 13.97 -6.63
C VAL A 62 -0.78 15.05 -5.77
N GLY A 63 0.29 15.66 -6.31
CA GLY A 63 0.96 16.79 -5.69
C GLY A 63 1.00 17.98 -6.66
N SER A 64 0.72 19.18 -6.16
CA SER A 64 0.88 20.44 -6.88
C SER A 64 1.92 21.33 -6.21
N GLY A 65 2.55 22.22 -6.98
CA GLY A 65 3.52 23.19 -6.47
C GLY A 65 4.90 22.60 -6.13
N LYS A 66 5.58 23.21 -5.15
CA LYS A 66 6.99 22.91 -4.82
C LYS A 66 7.22 21.50 -4.27
N ASN A 67 6.16 20.84 -3.80
CA ASN A 67 6.17 19.47 -3.27
C ASN A 67 5.62 18.44 -4.28
N ALA A 68 5.55 18.80 -5.57
CA ALA A 68 5.08 17.90 -6.61
C ALA A 68 5.94 16.63 -6.65
N PHE A 69 5.26 15.49 -6.74
CA PHE A 69 5.90 14.21 -6.95
C PHE A 69 6.66 14.20 -8.28
N LYS A 70 7.92 13.75 -8.25
CA LYS A 70 8.81 13.75 -9.41
C LYS A 70 9.09 12.32 -9.84
N ALA A 71 8.51 11.94 -10.97
CA ALA A 71 8.90 10.75 -11.72
C ALA A 71 8.98 11.08 -13.21
N LYS A 72 9.84 10.37 -13.92
CA LYS A 72 9.91 10.40 -15.38
C LYS A 72 9.09 9.24 -15.92
N MET A 73 8.12 9.53 -16.76
CA MET A 73 7.32 8.52 -17.45
C MET A 73 7.76 8.47 -18.92
N ALA A 74 7.96 7.25 -19.43
CA ALA A 74 8.22 7.00 -20.84
C ALA A 74 7.37 5.82 -21.30
N GLU A 75 6.88 5.86 -22.53
CA GLU A 75 6.24 4.71 -23.15
C GLU A 75 7.31 3.67 -23.53
N LEU A 76 6.96 2.39 -23.47
CA LEU A 76 7.85 1.32 -23.94
C LEU A 76 7.75 1.23 -25.47
N ALA A 77 8.76 1.76 -26.15
CA ALA A 77 8.83 1.76 -27.62
C ALA A 77 9.36 0.44 -28.19
N ASP A 78 10.10 -0.34 -27.40
CA ASP A 78 10.83 -1.53 -27.83
C ASP A 78 10.80 -2.68 -26.81
N GLY A 79 11.19 -3.86 -27.28
CA GLY A 79 11.26 -5.09 -26.49
C GLY A 79 9.94 -5.89 -26.40
N PRO A 80 9.96 -7.03 -25.67
CA PRO A 80 8.82 -7.97 -25.60
C PRO A 80 7.53 -7.39 -24.99
N ARG A 81 7.62 -6.19 -24.41
CA ARG A 81 6.52 -5.49 -23.74
C ARG A 81 6.02 -4.27 -24.51
N ALA A 82 6.67 -3.92 -25.62
CA ALA A 82 6.23 -2.82 -26.48
C ALA A 82 4.83 -3.10 -27.04
N GLY A 83 4.04 -2.04 -27.23
CA GLY A 83 2.68 -2.14 -27.77
C GLY A 83 1.61 -2.64 -26.78
N ARG A 84 1.98 -3.10 -25.57
CA ARG A 84 1.05 -3.61 -24.55
C ARG A 84 0.41 -2.51 -23.68
N GLY A 85 0.58 -1.24 -24.02
CA GLY A 85 0.05 -0.11 -23.22
C GLY A 85 0.76 0.11 -21.87
N LEU A 86 1.96 -0.43 -21.71
CA LEU A 86 2.78 -0.26 -20.50
C LEU A 86 3.65 1.01 -20.59
N VAL A 87 3.88 1.63 -19.43
CA VAL A 87 4.80 2.76 -19.26
C VAL A 87 5.92 2.37 -18.30
N ARG A 88 7.11 2.91 -18.54
CA ARG A 88 8.23 2.92 -17.59
C ARG A 88 8.18 4.22 -16.79
N VAL A 89 8.08 4.09 -15.48
CA VAL A 89 8.11 5.18 -14.53
C VAL A 89 9.38 5.09 -13.70
N THR A 90 10.30 6.03 -13.92
CA THR A 90 11.56 6.13 -13.19
C THR A 90 11.46 7.19 -12.10
N MET A 91 11.82 6.85 -10.87
CA MET A 91 11.81 7.77 -9.74
C MET A 91 13.04 7.57 -8.83
N SER A 92 13.37 8.59 -8.04
CA SER A 92 14.38 8.47 -6.99
C SER A 92 13.84 7.70 -5.78
N GLY A 93 14.71 7.33 -4.84
CA GLY A 93 14.29 6.73 -3.56
C GLY A 93 13.29 7.58 -2.78
N ALA A 94 13.48 8.90 -2.73
CA ALA A 94 12.52 9.82 -2.12
C ALA A 94 11.16 9.83 -2.85
N GLY A 95 11.18 9.69 -4.18
CA GLY A 95 9.98 9.46 -4.97
C GLY A 95 9.30 8.16 -4.54
N MET A 96 10.04 7.05 -4.46
CA MET A 96 9.50 5.77 -4.04
C MET A 96 8.88 5.82 -2.64
N VAL A 97 9.53 6.48 -1.67
CA VAL A 97 8.96 6.72 -0.32
C VAL A 97 7.61 7.44 -0.41
N SER A 98 7.54 8.50 -1.20
CA SER A 98 6.30 9.27 -1.37
C SER A 98 5.20 8.43 -2.01
N TYR A 99 5.57 7.59 -2.99
CA TYR A 99 4.63 6.73 -3.67
C TYR A 99 4.10 5.61 -2.75
N LEU A 100 4.97 4.93 -2.00
CA LEU A 100 4.56 3.91 -1.03
C LEU A 100 3.61 4.46 0.03
N LYS A 101 3.84 5.69 0.50
CA LYS A 101 2.93 6.37 1.44
C LYS A 101 1.57 6.67 0.83
N GLU A 102 1.54 7.16 -0.40
CA GLU A 102 0.28 7.42 -1.11
C GLU A 102 -0.52 6.13 -1.31
N LEU A 103 0.17 5.07 -1.77
CA LEU A 103 -0.44 3.76 -1.99
C LEU A 103 -1.00 3.17 -0.67
N ASP A 104 -0.24 3.25 0.41
CA ASP A 104 -0.68 2.78 1.73
C ASP A 104 -1.89 3.57 2.24
N SER A 105 -1.83 4.90 2.16
CA SER A 105 -2.93 5.80 2.54
C SER A 105 -4.22 5.51 1.76
N ASN A 106 -4.10 5.24 0.45
CA ASN A 106 -5.25 4.91 -0.40
C ASN A 106 -5.75 3.47 -0.18
N ALA A 107 -4.86 2.52 0.09
CA ALA A 107 -5.20 1.12 0.30
C ALA A 107 -5.81 0.84 1.69
N HIS A 108 -5.51 1.67 2.69
CA HIS A 108 -5.91 1.47 4.09
C HIS A 108 -6.64 2.70 4.63
N PRO A 109 -7.91 2.91 4.20
CA PRO A 109 -8.69 4.07 4.58
C PRO A 109 -8.99 4.09 6.09
N SER A 110 -8.71 5.22 6.73
CA SER A 110 -8.99 5.49 8.14
C SER A 110 -10.26 6.32 8.30
N LYS A 111 -10.71 6.47 9.55
CA LYS A 111 -11.83 7.35 9.90
C LYS A 111 -11.61 8.80 9.45
N LEU A 112 -10.37 9.23 9.20
CA LEU A 112 -10.02 10.61 8.84
C LEU A 112 -9.94 10.88 7.33
N ASN A 113 -9.72 9.85 6.49
CA ASN A 113 -9.51 9.99 5.05
C ASN A 113 -10.53 9.23 4.19
N GLY A 114 -11.33 8.32 4.77
CA GLY A 114 -12.39 7.60 4.07
C GLY A 114 -11.88 6.67 2.96
N THR A 115 -12.77 5.88 2.37
CA THR A 115 -12.42 5.02 1.23
C THR A 115 -12.20 5.85 -0.03
N ARG A 116 -11.09 5.62 -0.73
CA ARG A 116 -10.79 6.25 -2.02
C ARG A 116 -11.30 5.37 -3.17
N ASP A 117 -11.68 5.97 -4.29
CA ASP A 117 -12.13 5.21 -5.47
C ASP A 117 -11.04 4.24 -5.99
N ASN A 118 -9.77 4.62 -5.84
CA ASN A 118 -8.61 3.83 -6.25
C ASN A 118 -8.07 2.89 -5.16
N THR A 119 -8.85 2.55 -4.12
CA THR A 119 -8.39 1.71 -2.99
C THR A 119 -7.85 0.36 -3.48
N ALA A 120 -8.58 -0.32 -4.37
CA ALA A 120 -8.19 -1.64 -4.87
C ALA A 120 -6.94 -1.57 -5.76
N ALA A 121 -6.87 -0.57 -6.66
CA ALA A 121 -5.71 -0.34 -7.51
C ALA A 121 -4.46 -0.02 -6.68
N SER A 122 -4.60 0.83 -5.65
CA SER A 122 -3.51 1.20 -4.75
C SER A 122 -2.98 0.00 -3.96
N ARG A 123 -3.88 -0.85 -3.44
CA ARG A 123 -3.49 -2.09 -2.76
C ARG A 123 -2.74 -3.04 -3.69
N ARG A 124 -3.24 -3.26 -4.91
CA ARG A 124 -2.58 -4.10 -5.93
C ARG A 124 -1.15 -3.65 -6.19
N VAL A 125 -0.96 -2.35 -6.44
CA VAL A 125 0.36 -1.81 -6.76
C VAL A 125 1.28 -1.90 -5.55
N TYR A 126 0.77 -1.61 -4.36
CA TYR A 126 1.52 -1.77 -3.11
C TYR A 126 2.00 -3.21 -2.92
N ASP A 127 1.11 -4.20 -3.09
CA ASP A 127 1.40 -5.61 -2.91
C ASP A 127 2.44 -6.14 -3.91
N ALA A 128 2.50 -5.55 -5.11
CA ALA A 128 3.54 -5.86 -6.10
C ALA A 128 4.88 -5.19 -5.77
N LEU A 129 4.86 -3.92 -5.33
CA LEU A 129 6.05 -3.13 -5.02
C LEU A 129 6.73 -3.58 -3.72
N ALA A 130 5.97 -3.84 -2.66
CA ALA A 130 6.49 -4.17 -1.33
C ALA A 130 7.53 -5.31 -1.35
N PRO A 131 7.23 -6.50 -1.90
CA PRO A 131 8.19 -7.59 -1.95
C PRO A 131 9.33 -7.31 -2.94
N ALA A 132 9.12 -6.44 -3.94
CA ALA A 132 10.20 -6.02 -4.84
C ALA A 132 11.20 -5.15 -4.10
N VAL A 133 10.74 -4.14 -3.35
CA VAL A 133 11.55 -3.29 -2.45
C VAL A 133 12.30 -4.16 -1.43
N ASP A 134 11.63 -5.16 -0.86
CA ASP A 134 12.26 -6.09 0.08
C ASP A 134 13.44 -6.86 -0.54
N ARG A 135 13.44 -7.07 -1.86
CA ARG A 135 14.53 -7.76 -2.59
C ARG A 135 15.61 -6.84 -3.14
N ILE A 136 15.36 -5.52 -3.26
CA ILE A 136 16.37 -4.57 -3.75
C ILE A 136 17.60 -4.64 -2.86
N LYS A 137 18.77 -4.84 -3.46
CA LYS A 137 20.05 -4.78 -2.76
C LYS A 137 20.63 -3.39 -2.95
N ALA A 138 21.43 -2.95 -1.98
CA ALA A 138 22.23 -1.73 -2.18
C ALA A 138 23.11 -1.94 -3.40
N ALA A 139 23.18 -0.92 -4.27
CA ALA A 139 24.14 -0.92 -5.36
C ALA A 139 25.55 -1.02 -4.76
N THR A 140 26.34 -1.94 -5.30
CA THR A 140 27.72 -2.20 -4.91
C THR A 140 28.71 -1.39 -5.73
N ASN A 141 28.30 -0.93 -6.93
CA ASN A 141 29.07 -0.06 -7.82
C ASN A 141 28.13 0.78 -8.71
N ALA A 142 28.69 1.70 -9.50
CA ALA A 142 27.92 2.62 -10.34
C ALA A 142 27.31 1.99 -11.61
N ASP A 143 27.79 0.81 -12.00
CA ASP A 143 27.34 0.08 -13.20
C ASP A 143 26.23 -0.95 -12.88
N ASP A 144 25.91 -1.14 -11.59
CA ASP A 144 24.84 -2.04 -11.18
C ASP A 144 23.51 -1.57 -11.82
N PRO A 145 22.74 -2.49 -12.44
CA PRO A 145 21.53 -2.12 -13.14
C PRO A 145 20.52 -1.52 -12.16
N GLU A 146 19.79 -0.50 -12.64
CA GLU A 146 18.70 0.10 -11.88
C GLU A 146 17.66 -0.99 -11.52
N PRO A 147 17.23 -1.08 -10.25
CA PRO A 147 16.15 -1.98 -9.87
C PRO A 147 14.90 -1.73 -10.70
N GLU A 148 14.38 -2.80 -11.30
CA GLU A 148 13.15 -2.77 -12.11
C GLU A 148 12.06 -3.62 -11.43
N VAL A 149 10.88 -3.03 -11.28
CA VAL A 149 9.66 -3.73 -10.85
C VAL A 149 8.69 -3.76 -12.01
N VAL A 150 8.11 -4.92 -12.31
CA VAL A 150 7.18 -5.09 -13.42
C VAL A 150 5.82 -5.54 -12.89
N ILE A 151 4.80 -4.74 -13.17
CA ILE A 151 3.39 -5.07 -13.01
C ILE A 151 2.85 -5.17 -14.43
N ASP A 152 2.71 -6.39 -14.95
CA ASP A 152 2.25 -6.62 -16.31
C ASP A 152 1.19 -7.71 -16.31
N ASP A 153 -0.05 -7.26 -16.23
CA ASP A 153 -1.25 -8.10 -16.20
C ASP A 153 -1.91 -8.21 -17.58
N THR A 154 -1.25 -7.67 -18.60
CA THR A 154 -1.79 -7.70 -19.95
C THR A 154 -1.71 -9.13 -20.46
N ILE A 155 -2.81 -9.65 -21.00
CA ILE A 155 -2.79 -10.96 -21.65
C ILE A 155 -2.13 -10.75 -23.01
N PRO A 156 -1.15 -11.58 -23.42
CA PRO A 156 -0.65 -11.53 -24.78
C PRO A 156 -1.86 -11.72 -25.71
N ASP A 157 -2.05 -10.83 -26.69
CA ASP A 157 -3.08 -11.04 -27.68
C ASP A 157 -2.93 -12.45 -28.25
N LYS A 158 -4.05 -13.20 -28.32
CA LYS A 158 -4.06 -14.50 -28.98
C LYS A 158 -3.76 -14.26 -30.45
N ASN A 159 -2.50 -14.41 -30.83
CA ASN A 159 -2.11 -14.58 -32.23
C ASN A 159 -2.84 -15.80 -32.82
#